data_AF-A0ABD1CBV0-F1
#
_entry.id   AF-A0ABD1CBV0-F1
#
_cell.length_a   1.000
_cell.length_b   1.000
_cell.length_c   1.000
_cell.angle_alpha   90.00
_cell.angle_beta   90.00
_cell.angle_gamma   90.00
#
_symmetry.space_group_name_H-M   'P 1'
#
loop_
_entity.id
_entity.type
_entity.pdbx_description
1 polymer ?
#
loop_
_entity_poly.entity_id
_entity_poly.type
_entity_poly.pdbx_seq_one_letter_code
_entity_poly.pdbx_strand_id
1 'polypeptide(L)'
;MPVERASKRKSNGELSWKSKIIRQFVNGWIESDNVDGTESPAKVEVKPSYNYPNFVKSGEEKPAASVTDPGLDKRTVRRIEDVIAYFYGEDRISLKLSFEQAGLLLETHYDEAGQVFRYTVNEHEICRAEGPQQEAHTKARDELVRILGYYCYSVRRLKEFHTRRNVFRKMTEGGKQKFKDYKIEEGNIGFRMLQKQGWSGGSLGSSEEGILEPIGVQKKNNKVGLGAESSEPQKIPLEAFMLAIKQYAAGNALYDLVFSPQFTVHQVQKLRDLASSLKLFPQMIGKKKQLVISKKLSLREIKEGVLKGHSDLCAKYAVIPPVNQSFK
;
A
#
# COMPACT_ATOMS: atom_id res chain seq x y z
N MET A 1 -38.60 -0.14 -59.22
CA MET A 1 -37.61 -0.59 -58.22
C MET A 1 -37.25 0.59 -57.34
N PRO A 2 -37.52 0.57 -56.03
CA PRO A 2 -37.20 1.68 -55.14
C PRO A 2 -35.77 1.51 -54.58
N VAL A 3 -35.05 2.64 -54.49
CA VAL A 3 -33.70 2.73 -53.94
C VAL A 3 -33.81 2.96 -52.43
N GLU A 4 -33.35 2.00 -51.62
CA GLU A 4 -33.23 2.14 -50.16
C GLU A 4 -32.14 3.17 -49.80
N ARG A 5 -32.51 4.20 -49.04
CA ARG A 5 -31.55 5.07 -48.34
C ARG A 5 -31.29 4.49 -46.94
N ALA A 6 -30.13 3.86 -46.76
CA ALA A 6 -29.64 3.43 -45.46
C ALA A 6 -29.24 4.64 -44.58
N SER A 7 -29.92 4.79 -43.46
CA SER A 7 -29.64 5.79 -42.42
C SER A 7 -28.43 5.34 -41.57
N LYS A 8 -27.27 5.96 -41.79
CA LYS A 8 -26.11 5.85 -40.87
C LYS A 8 -26.32 6.78 -39.66
N ARG A 9 -26.91 6.28 -38.58
CA ARG A 9 -26.85 6.95 -37.26
C ARG A 9 -25.47 6.71 -36.63
N LYS A 10 -24.71 7.79 -36.44
CA LYS A 10 -23.35 7.83 -35.87
C LYS A 10 -23.35 7.50 -34.37
N SER A 11 -22.51 6.54 -33.98
CA SER A 11 -22.17 6.14 -32.59
C SER A 11 -21.17 7.09 -31.90
N ASN A 12 -21.23 8.40 -32.17
CA ASN A 12 -20.21 9.37 -31.71
C ASN A 12 -20.41 9.90 -30.27
N GLY A 13 -21.49 9.52 -29.57
CA GLY A 13 -21.82 10.06 -28.25
C GLY A 13 -21.07 9.40 -27.08
N GLU A 14 -20.90 8.08 -27.09
CA GLU A 14 -20.33 7.34 -25.94
C GLU A 14 -18.82 7.54 -25.77
N LEU A 15 -18.07 7.62 -26.88
CA LEU A 15 -16.62 7.83 -26.87
C LEU A 15 -16.23 9.22 -26.32
N SER A 16 -17.07 10.23 -26.54
CA SER A 16 -16.83 11.59 -26.04
C SER A 16 -17.00 11.70 -24.53
N TRP A 17 -17.91 10.93 -23.94
CA TRP A 17 -18.14 10.99 -22.50
C TRP A 17 -17.12 10.18 -21.71
N LYS A 18 -16.78 8.96 -22.19
CA LYS A 18 -15.72 8.13 -21.59
C LYS A 18 -14.38 8.88 -21.56
N SER A 19 -14.00 9.53 -22.67
CA SER A 19 -12.77 10.32 -22.74
C SER A 19 -12.78 11.53 -21.80
N LYS A 20 -13.93 12.22 -21.64
CA LYS A 20 -14.07 13.33 -20.70
C LYS A 20 -13.92 12.88 -19.25
N ILE A 21 -14.53 11.74 -18.87
CA ILE A 21 -14.39 11.16 -17.53
C ILE A 21 -12.95 10.74 -17.26
N ILE A 22 -12.27 10.09 -18.22
CA ILE A 22 -10.86 9.70 -18.09
C ILE A 22 -9.98 10.94 -17.86
N ARG A 23 -10.17 11.99 -18.67
CA ARG A 23 -9.42 13.25 -18.52
C ARG A 23 -9.70 13.93 -17.19
N GLN A 24 -10.97 13.98 -16.75
CA GLN A 24 -11.31 14.59 -15.47
C GLN A 24 -10.71 13.81 -14.29
N PHE A 25 -10.76 12.47 -14.34
CA PHE A 25 -10.14 11.63 -13.32
C PHE A 25 -8.63 11.88 -13.25
N VAL A 26 -7.96 11.86 -14.40
CA VAL A 26 -6.52 12.09 -14.51
C VAL A 26 -6.13 13.51 -14.09
N ASN A 27 -6.87 14.53 -14.52
CA ASN A 27 -6.59 15.91 -14.14
C ASN A 27 -6.84 16.15 -12.65
N GLY A 28 -7.91 15.61 -12.06
CA GLY A 28 -8.10 15.64 -10.61
C GLY A 28 -7.00 14.89 -9.86
N TRP A 29 -6.40 13.89 -10.51
CA TRP A 29 -5.20 13.23 -10.03
C TRP A 29 -3.97 14.16 -10.06
N ILE A 30 -3.75 14.89 -11.17
CA ILE A 30 -2.63 15.82 -11.41
C ILE A 30 -2.73 17.11 -10.57
N GLU A 31 -3.89 17.76 -10.50
CA GLU A 31 -4.08 19.03 -9.76
C GLU A 31 -3.82 18.84 -8.26
N SER A 32 -4.07 17.64 -7.75
CA SER A 32 -3.77 17.32 -6.37
C SER A 32 -2.26 17.11 -6.11
N ASP A 33 -1.44 16.89 -7.16
CA ASP A 33 0.03 16.76 -7.07
C ASP A 33 0.74 18.11 -6.98
N ASN A 34 0.06 19.21 -7.35
CA ASN A 34 0.61 20.56 -7.43
C ASN A 34 0.25 21.47 -6.24
N VAL A 35 -0.33 20.95 -5.15
CA VAL A 35 -0.55 21.76 -3.94
C VAL A 35 0.70 21.75 -3.08
N ASP A 36 1.64 22.61 -3.44
CA ASP A 36 2.60 23.20 -2.52
C ASP A 36 2.39 24.73 -2.55
N GLY A 37 2.11 25.32 -1.40
CA GLY A 37 2.06 26.77 -1.19
C GLY A 37 0.82 27.53 -1.67
N THR A 38 -0.20 27.65 -0.80
CA THR A 38 -0.85 28.94 -0.45
C THR A 38 -1.95 28.69 0.59
N GLU A 39 -1.72 29.19 1.80
CA GLU A 39 -2.68 29.21 2.90
C GLU A 39 -3.79 30.26 2.69
N SER A 40 -5.00 29.94 3.15
CA SER A 40 -5.89 30.88 3.87
C SER A 40 -7.13 30.16 4.44
N PRO A 41 -7.77 30.70 5.50
CA PRO A 41 -7.93 29.96 6.75
C PRO A 41 -9.39 29.60 7.07
N ALA A 42 -9.62 28.50 7.79
CA ALA A 42 -10.62 28.41 8.87
C ALA A 42 -10.78 26.98 9.41
N LYS A 43 -10.25 26.79 10.63
CA LYS A 43 -10.88 26.26 11.86
C LYS A 43 -9.87 25.41 12.61
N VAL A 44 -9.29 26.04 13.63
CA VAL A 44 -8.40 25.45 14.62
C VAL A 44 -9.23 24.48 15.46
N GLU A 45 -9.30 23.23 15.03
CA GLU A 45 -9.47 22.11 15.95
C GLU A 45 -8.06 21.59 16.27
N VAL A 46 -7.61 21.87 17.49
CA VAL A 46 -6.33 21.39 18.02
C VAL A 46 -6.39 19.87 18.10
N LYS A 47 -5.87 19.20 17.07
CA LYS A 47 -5.53 17.77 17.08
C LYS A 47 -4.08 17.64 17.59
N PRO A 48 -3.77 16.59 18.37
CA PRO A 48 -2.47 16.46 19.01
C PRO A 48 -1.36 16.42 17.95
N SER A 49 -0.36 17.27 18.15
CA SER A 49 0.88 17.35 17.38
C SER A 49 1.56 15.98 17.38
N TYR A 50 1.36 15.20 16.33
CA TYR A 50 2.18 14.03 16.07
C TYR A 50 3.58 14.52 15.69
N ASN A 51 4.45 14.55 16.70
CA ASN A 51 5.88 14.75 16.55
C ASN A 51 6.40 13.62 15.63
N TYR A 52 6.78 13.95 14.40
CA TYR A 52 7.40 12.99 13.49
C TYR A 52 8.77 12.63 14.05
N PRO A 53 9.07 11.36 14.40
CA PRO A 53 10.44 10.98 14.73
C PRO A 53 11.21 10.75 13.43
N ASN A 54 11.32 11.79 12.59
CA ASN A 54 12.25 11.80 11.46
C ASN A 54 13.62 12.25 11.96
N PHE A 55 14.18 11.39 12.79
CA PHE A 55 15.55 11.21 13.22
C PHE A 55 15.35 10.35 14.47
N VAL A 56 15.80 9.10 14.45
CA VAL A 56 16.28 8.54 15.71
C VAL A 56 17.50 9.40 16.05
N LYS A 57 17.26 10.53 16.73
CA LYS A 57 18.32 11.18 17.50
C LYS A 57 18.82 10.07 18.42
N SER A 58 20.12 9.85 18.37
CA SER A 58 20.89 9.03 19.28
C SER A 58 20.66 9.48 20.73
N GLY A 59 19.51 9.14 21.32
CA GLY A 59 19.03 9.75 22.56
C GLY A 59 18.22 8.83 23.47
N GLU A 60 17.35 7.96 22.95
CA GLU A 60 16.48 7.09 23.76
C GLU A 60 16.25 5.82 22.92
N GLU A 61 16.92 4.69 23.06
CA GLU A 61 17.55 4.01 24.18
C GLU A 61 19.04 3.77 23.86
N LYS A 62 19.95 4.01 24.80
CA LYS A 62 21.25 3.31 24.77
C LYS A 62 20.94 1.83 25.06
N PRO A 63 21.20 0.87 24.16
CA PRO A 63 21.56 -0.46 24.62
C PRO A 63 22.92 -0.30 25.29
N ALA A 64 22.90 -0.05 26.61
CA ALA A 64 24.09 -0.09 27.43
C ALA A 64 24.53 -1.55 27.58
N ALA A 65 25.31 -2.05 26.61
CA ALA A 65 26.36 -3.06 26.78
C ALA A 65 27.09 -3.34 25.45
N SER A 66 28.34 -2.86 25.35
CA SER A 66 29.43 -3.45 24.55
C SER A 66 29.14 -3.93 23.12
N VAL A 67 28.99 -3.02 22.14
CA VAL A 67 29.30 -3.40 20.75
C VAL A 67 30.82 -3.37 20.59
N THR A 68 31.47 -4.48 20.92
CA THR A 68 32.90 -4.69 20.68
C THR A 68 33.16 -4.75 19.18
N ASP A 69 34.22 -4.09 18.71
CA ASP A 69 34.66 -4.16 17.31
C ASP A 69 34.79 -5.65 16.91
N PRO A 70 34.10 -6.12 15.86
CA PRO A 70 34.26 -7.48 15.36
C PRO A 70 35.70 -7.82 14.94
N GLY A 71 36.58 -6.82 14.80
CA GLY A 71 38.00 -7.04 14.56
C GLY A 71 38.30 -7.62 13.18
N LEU A 72 37.47 -7.27 12.18
CA LEU A 72 37.69 -7.71 10.80
C LEU A 72 38.90 -7.01 10.18
N ASP A 73 39.65 -7.73 9.35
CA ASP A 73 40.75 -7.14 8.59
C ASP A 73 40.25 -6.02 7.65
N LYS A 74 41.06 -4.98 7.45
CA LYS A 74 40.72 -3.82 6.62
C LYS A 74 40.37 -4.21 5.18
N ARG A 75 40.96 -5.29 4.66
CA ARG A 75 40.63 -5.80 3.31
C ARG A 75 39.24 -6.41 3.27
N THR A 76 38.85 -7.14 4.30
CA THR A 76 37.52 -7.74 4.43
C THR A 76 36.46 -6.64 4.62
N VAL A 77 36.74 -5.62 5.43
CA VAL A 77 35.85 -4.46 5.61
C VAL A 77 35.59 -3.75 4.28
N ARG A 78 36.63 -3.47 3.48
CA ARG A 78 36.46 -2.86 2.15
C ARG A 78 35.63 -3.69 1.18
N ARG A 79 35.61 -5.03 1.32
CA ARG A 79 34.80 -5.91 0.48
C ARG A 79 33.31 -5.85 0.83
N ILE A 80 32.98 -5.53 2.09
CA ILE A 80 31.60 -5.48 2.58
C ILE A 80 31.05 -4.06 2.73
N GLU A 81 31.87 -3.03 2.61
CA GLU A 81 31.48 -1.61 2.76
C GLU A 81 30.30 -1.19 1.85
N ASP A 82 30.25 -1.78 0.65
CA ASP A 82 29.21 -1.53 -0.34
C ASP A 82 27.88 -2.27 -0.06
N VAL A 83 27.87 -3.18 0.92
CA VAL A 83 26.69 -3.95 1.31
C VAL A 83 25.76 -3.07 2.14
N ILE A 84 24.46 -3.13 1.81
CA ILE A 84 23.42 -2.46 2.60
C ILE A 84 22.56 -3.55 3.21
N ALA A 85 22.57 -3.65 4.54
CA ALA A 85 21.82 -4.67 5.26
C ALA A 85 20.32 -4.34 5.23
N TYR A 86 19.51 -5.18 4.59
CA TYR A 86 18.08 -4.97 4.48
C TYR A 86 17.30 -5.82 5.49
N PHE A 87 16.48 -5.15 6.30
CA PHE A 87 15.58 -5.78 7.27
C PHE A 87 14.17 -5.87 6.71
N TYR A 88 13.60 -7.07 6.76
CA TYR A 88 12.19 -7.31 6.45
C TYR A 88 11.44 -7.67 7.73
N GLY A 89 10.45 -6.85 8.10
CA GLY A 89 9.69 -7.01 9.34
C GLY A 89 10.49 -6.61 10.57
N GLU A 90 10.13 -7.17 11.73
CA GLU A 90 10.64 -6.72 13.03
C GLU A 90 12.11 -7.09 13.28
N ASP A 91 12.63 -8.22 12.76
CA ASP A 91 14.04 -8.59 13.05
C ASP A 91 14.72 -9.59 12.09
N ARG A 92 14.20 -9.78 10.87
CA ARG A 92 14.83 -10.70 9.90
C ARG A 92 15.59 -9.94 8.83
N ILE A 93 16.93 -9.98 8.89
CA ILE A 93 17.79 -9.51 7.80
C ILE A 93 17.70 -10.47 6.63
N SER A 94 17.40 -9.95 5.45
CA SER A 94 17.53 -10.69 4.20
C SER A 94 18.97 -10.59 3.72
N LEU A 95 19.84 -11.47 4.25
CA LEU A 95 21.25 -11.52 3.88
C LEU A 95 21.41 -11.73 2.37
N LYS A 96 20.68 -12.69 1.80
CA LYS A 96 20.71 -12.97 0.36
C LYS A 96 20.46 -11.72 -0.49
N LEU A 97 19.37 -10.98 -0.24
CA LEU A 97 19.05 -9.77 -1.01
C LEU A 97 20.10 -8.66 -0.84
N SER A 98 20.61 -8.52 0.38
CA SER A 98 21.60 -7.49 0.74
C SER A 98 22.91 -7.70 -0.04
N PHE A 99 23.40 -8.95 -0.09
CA PHE A 99 24.62 -9.30 -0.83
C PHE A 99 24.38 -9.34 -2.35
N GLU A 100 23.24 -9.85 -2.82
CA GLU A 100 22.89 -9.88 -4.25
C GLU A 100 22.84 -8.46 -4.85
N GLN A 101 22.23 -7.49 -4.15
CA GLN A 101 22.20 -6.10 -4.63
C GLN A 101 23.55 -5.38 -4.53
N ALA A 102 24.46 -5.87 -3.70
CA ALA A 102 25.85 -5.41 -3.66
C ALA A 102 26.71 -6.07 -4.76
N GLY A 103 26.17 -7.04 -5.51
CA GLY A 103 26.92 -7.82 -6.50
C GLY A 103 27.91 -8.81 -5.86
N LEU A 104 27.66 -9.20 -4.60
CA LEU A 104 28.49 -10.12 -3.84
C LEU A 104 27.78 -11.47 -3.69
N LEU A 105 28.51 -12.55 -3.90
CA LEU A 105 27.99 -13.90 -3.72
C LEU A 105 28.24 -14.36 -2.29
N LEU A 106 27.17 -14.51 -1.52
CA LEU A 106 27.21 -15.08 -0.17
C LEU A 106 26.99 -16.59 -0.25
N GLU A 107 27.97 -17.36 0.20
CA GLU A 107 27.93 -18.81 0.28
C GLU A 107 28.05 -19.29 1.72
N THR A 108 27.54 -20.50 1.95
CA THR A 108 27.54 -21.15 3.25
C THR A 108 28.19 -22.52 3.13
N HIS A 109 29.16 -22.78 3.99
CA HIS A 109 29.84 -24.08 4.06
C HIS A 109 29.78 -24.62 5.48
N TYR A 110 29.39 -25.88 5.64
CA TYR A 110 29.44 -26.58 6.92
C TYR A 110 30.48 -27.70 6.84
N ASP A 111 31.39 -27.69 7.80
CA ASP A 111 32.42 -28.71 7.95
C ASP A 111 31.99 -29.70 9.02
N GLU A 112 31.67 -30.93 8.61
CA GLU A 112 31.16 -31.98 9.50
C GLU A 112 32.22 -32.50 10.47
N ALA A 113 33.51 -32.49 10.07
CA ALA A 113 34.60 -33.01 10.88
C ALA A 113 34.95 -32.07 12.04
N GLY A 114 34.92 -30.77 11.77
CA GLY A 114 35.18 -29.73 12.78
C GLY A 114 33.93 -29.19 13.47
N GLN A 115 32.73 -29.56 13.02
CA GLN A 115 31.46 -28.94 13.43
C GLN A 115 31.50 -27.41 13.29
N VAL A 116 32.04 -26.92 12.17
CA VAL A 116 32.23 -25.48 11.93
C VAL A 116 31.40 -25.03 10.74
N PHE A 117 30.57 -24.02 10.96
CA PHE A 117 29.84 -23.32 9.92
C PHE A 117 30.58 -22.05 9.51
N ARG A 118 30.75 -21.82 8.21
CA ARG A 118 31.46 -20.67 7.62
C ARG A 118 30.58 -19.92 6.63
N TYR A 119 30.60 -18.59 6.72
CA TYR A 119 30.09 -17.70 5.68
C TYR A 119 31.25 -17.16 4.86
N THR A 120 31.18 -17.38 3.54
CA THR A 120 32.14 -16.86 2.58
C THR A 120 31.47 -15.87 1.65
N VAL A 121 32.17 -14.77 1.34
CA VAL A 121 31.75 -13.80 0.33
C VAL A 121 32.80 -13.75 -0.75
N ASN A 122 32.44 -14.13 -1.97
CA ASN A 122 33.36 -14.30 -3.09
C ASN A 122 34.60 -15.12 -2.67
N GLU A 123 34.37 -16.30 -2.10
CA GLU A 123 35.40 -17.24 -1.63
C GLU A 123 36.24 -16.77 -0.42
N HIS A 124 35.93 -15.62 0.18
CA HIS A 124 36.64 -15.10 1.37
C HIS A 124 35.80 -15.28 2.63
N GLU A 125 36.38 -15.89 3.66
CA GLU A 125 35.73 -16.12 4.95
C GLU A 125 35.47 -14.78 5.69
N ILE A 126 34.22 -14.54 6.09
CA ILE A 126 33.81 -13.37 6.86
C ILE A 126 33.62 -13.74 8.32
N CYS A 127 32.83 -14.79 8.58
CA CYS A 127 32.56 -15.25 9.93
C CYS A 127 32.43 -16.77 9.95
N ARG A 128 32.71 -17.32 11.13
CA ARG A 128 32.60 -18.74 11.43
C ARG A 128 31.95 -18.94 12.79
N ALA A 129 31.25 -20.04 12.97
CA ALA A 129 30.76 -20.48 14.27
C ALA A 129 30.88 -21.98 14.42
N GLU A 130 31.09 -22.42 15.66
CA GLU A 130 31.25 -23.82 16.03
C GLU A 130 29.94 -24.35 16.66
N GLY A 131 29.63 -25.61 16.39
CA GLY A 131 28.49 -26.32 16.95
C GLY A 131 27.76 -27.20 15.94
N PRO A 132 26.67 -27.86 16.36
CA PRO A 132 25.84 -28.66 15.46
C PRO A 132 25.23 -27.78 14.37
N GLN A 133 25.02 -28.34 13.18
CA GLN A 133 24.67 -27.61 11.94
C GLN A 133 23.65 -26.47 12.12
N GLN A 134 22.51 -26.70 12.79
CA GLN A 134 21.47 -25.68 12.99
C GLN A 134 21.88 -24.58 13.99
N GLU A 135 22.56 -24.97 15.07
CA GLU A 135 23.02 -24.04 16.10
C GLU A 135 24.18 -23.18 15.58
N ALA A 136 25.15 -23.80 14.92
CA ALA A 136 26.26 -23.11 14.28
C ALA A 136 25.77 -22.16 13.17
N HIS A 137 24.78 -22.57 12.37
CA HIS A 137 24.17 -21.68 11.38
C HIS A 137 23.52 -20.44 12.04
N THR A 138 22.82 -20.64 13.16
CA THR A 138 22.16 -19.53 13.88
C THR A 138 23.19 -18.59 14.50
N LYS A 139 24.21 -19.13 15.19
CA LYS A 139 25.32 -18.35 15.77
C LYS A 139 26.11 -17.59 14.70
N ALA A 140 26.49 -18.25 13.61
CA ALA A 140 27.22 -17.61 12.52
C ALA A 140 26.39 -16.51 11.85
N ARG A 141 25.07 -16.72 11.75
CA ARG A 141 24.16 -15.71 11.23
C ARG A 141 24.10 -14.50 12.15
N ASP A 142 23.94 -14.69 13.45
CA ASP A 142 23.88 -13.60 14.44
C ASP A 142 25.20 -12.79 14.43
N GLU A 143 26.32 -13.49 14.30
CA GLU A 143 27.64 -12.85 14.17
C GLU A 143 27.76 -12.04 12.86
N LEU A 144 27.26 -12.57 11.73
CA LEU A 144 27.23 -11.84 10.48
C LEU A 144 26.35 -10.59 10.56
N VAL A 145 25.19 -10.69 11.22
CA VAL A 145 24.31 -9.54 11.48
C VAL A 145 25.02 -8.49 12.33
N ARG A 146 25.76 -8.91 13.36
CA ARG A 146 26.58 -8.03 14.21
C ARG A 146 27.63 -7.28 13.40
N ILE A 147 28.35 -7.99 12.53
CA ILE A 147 29.36 -7.41 11.63
C ILE A 147 28.72 -6.38 10.69
N LEU A 148 27.60 -6.73 10.04
CA LEU A 148 26.91 -5.83 9.13
C LEU A 148 26.38 -4.59 9.84
N GLY A 149 25.83 -4.71 11.05
CA GLY A 149 25.37 -3.56 11.84
C GLY A 149 26.51 -2.62 12.26
N TYR A 150 27.72 -3.16 12.43
CA TYR A 150 28.87 -2.37 12.84
C TYR A 150 29.52 -1.60 11.68
N TYR A 151 29.69 -2.24 10.51
CA TYR A 151 30.43 -1.67 9.38
C TYR A 151 29.55 -1.12 8.25
N CYS A 152 28.30 -1.58 8.12
CA CYS A 152 27.45 -1.29 6.96
C CYS A 152 26.19 -0.49 7.31
N TYR A 153 25.67 0.25 6.33
CA TYR A 153 24.35 0.89 6.47
C TYR A 153 23.26 -0.17 6.51
N SER A 154 22.25 0.05 7.35
CA SER A 154 21.07 -0.80 7.38
C SER A 154 19.81 -0.05 6.98
N VAL A 155 18.98 -0.70 6.15
CA VAL A 155 17.69 -0.20 5.69
C VAL A 155 16.61 -1.04 6.35
N ARG A 156 15.75 -0.42 7.16
CA ARG A 156 14.57 -1.03 7.77
C ARG A 156 13.31 -0.55 7.08
N ARG A 157 12.42 -1.48 6.72
CA ARG A 157 11.09 -1.14 6.20
C ARG A 157 10.12 -0.93 7.36
N LEU A 158 9.60 0.28 7.50
CA LEU A 158 8.66 0.67 8.57
C LEU A 158 7.21 0.32 8.24
N LYS A 159 6.83 0.47 6.96
CA LYS A 159 5.46 0.24 6.49
C LYS A 159 5.42 -0.68 5.27
N GLU A 160 4.37 -1.49 5.18
CA GLU A 160 4.12 -2.34 4.01
C GLU A 160 3.88 -1.50 2.75
N PHE A 161 3.21 -0.36 2.87
CA PHE A 161 3.06 0.59 1.79
C PHE A 161 2.93 2.01 2.34
N HIS A 162 3.31 2.99 1.53
CA HIS A 162 3.05 4.40 1.81
C HIS A 162 2.34 5.00 0.62
N THR A 163 1.18 5.61 0.85
CA THR A 163 0.44 6.27 -0.21
C THR A 163 -0.01 7.65 0.24
N ARG A 164 0.07 8.62 -0.67
CA ARG A 164 -0.57 9.93 -0.49
C ARG A 164 -2.03 9.89 -0.91
N ARG A 165 -2.38 9.01 -1.87
CA ARG A 165 -3.74 8.90 -2.41
C ARG A 165 -4.12 7.46 -2.70
N ASN A 166 -5.25 7.06 -2.14
CA ASN A 166 -5.87 5.78 -2.44
C ASN A 166 -6.59 5.84 -3.80
N VAL A 167 -6.36 4.84 -4.64
CA VAL A 167 -7.00 4.69 -5.94
C VAL A 167 -8.31 3.92 -5.77
N PHE A 168 -9.40 4.67 -5.68
CA PHE A 168 -10.73 4.10 -5.53
C PHE A 168 -11.44 3.96 -6.87
N ARG A 169 -12.02 2.79 -7.11
CA ARG A 169 -13.17 2.70 -8.00
C ARG A 169 -14.35 3.31 -7.24
N LYS A 170 -14.92 4.41 -7.72
CA LYS A 170 -16.15 4.94 -7.12
C LYS A 170 -17.32 4.09 -7.59
N MET A 171 -17.66 3.05 -6.84
CA MET A 171 -19.01 2.49 -6.87
C MET A 171 -19.77 3.27 -5.82
N THR A 172 -20.69 4.15 -6.22
CA THR A 172 -21.72 4.58 -5.28
C THR A 172 -22.55 3.33 -5.03
N GLU A 173 -22.26 2.62 -3.94
CA GLU A 173 -23.27 1.77 -3.35
C GLU A 173 -24.45 2.71 -3.09
N GLY A 174 -25.50 2.60 -3.91
CA GLY A 174 -26.81 3.10 -3.51
C GLY A 174 -27.04 2.47 -2.15
N GLY A 175 -26.99 3.30 -1.11
CA GLY A 175 -26.96 2.83 0.27
C GLY A 175 -28.15 1.92 0.47
N LYS A 176 -27.93 0.61 0.51
CA LYS A 176 -28.89 -0.32 1.07
C LYS A 176 -28.92 -0.02 2.57
N GLN A 177 -29.59 1.08 2.94
CA GLN A 177 -30.04 1.29 4.30
C GLN A 177 -30.80 0.01 4.66
N LYS A 178 -30.38 -0.63 5.74
CA LYS A 178 -31.05 -1.81 6.27
C LYS A 178 -32.38 -1.32 6.86
N PHE A 179 -33.40 -1.20 6.02
CA PHE A 179 -34.74 -0.81 6.45
C PHE A 179 -35.42 -1.87 7.32
N LYS A 180 -34.82 -3.07 7.43
CA LYS A 180 -35.25 -4.15 8.32
C LYS A 180 -35.29 -3.75 9.80
N ASP A 181 -34.56 -2.71 10.19
CA ASP A 181 -34.47 -2.29 11.60
C ASP A 181 -35.56 -1.28 12.01
N TYR A 182 -36.43 -0.83 11.10
CA TYR A 182 -37.51 0.14 11.39
C TYR A 182 -38.90 -0.51 11.54
N LYS A 183 -38.99 -1.65 12.23
CA LYS A 183 -40.29 -2.19 12.66
C LYS A 183 -40.90 -1.24 13.71
N ILE A 184 -42.21 -0.97 13.62
CA ILE A 184 -42.90 -0.22 14.68
C ILE A 184 -42.82 -1.06 15.97
N GLU A 185 -42.20 -0.51 17.01
CA GLU A 185 -42.07 -1.17 18.31
C GLU A 185 -43.44 -1.38 18.96
N GLU A 186 -43.58 -2.48 19.70
CA GLU A 186 -44.86 -2.87 20.31
C GLU A 186 -45.35 -1.88 21.37
N GLY A 187 -44.44 -1.12 21.96
CA GLY A 187 -44.73 -0.05 22.91
C GLY A 187 -45.30 1.23 22.28
N ASN A 188 -45.28 1.35 20.95
CA ASN A 188 -45.77 2.54 20.25
C ASN A 188 -47.31 2.64 20.34
N ILE A 189 -47.83 3.85 20.59
CA ILE A 189 -49.27 4.11 20.71
C ILE A 189 -50.02 3.65 19.44
N GLY A 190 -49.46 3.90 18.26
CA GLY A 190 -50.05 3.48 16.98
C GLY A 190 -50.10 1.96 16.82
N PHE A 191 -49.07 1.26 17.26
CA PHE A 191 -49.03 -0.22 17.25
C PHE A 191 -50.15 -0.80 18.13
N ARG A 192 -50.29 -0.29 19.35
CA ARG A 192 -51.35 -0.70 20.29
C ARG A 192 -52.75 -0.35 19.79
N MET A 193 -52.89 0.78 19.09
CA MET A 193 -54.16 1.17 18.49
C MET A 193 -54.55 0.22 17.35
N LEU A 194 -53.60 -0.13 16.47
CA LEU A 194 -53.83 -1.09 15.39
C LEU A 194 -54.19 -2.49 15.94
N GLN A 195 -53.49 -2.95 16.98
CA GLN A 195 -53.84 -4.22 17.65
C GLN A 195 -55.27 -4.22 18.20
N LYS A 196 -55.70 -3.11 18.82
CA LYS A 196 -57.07 -2.97 19.33
C LYS A 196 -58.13 -2.96 18.21
N GLN A 197 -57.74 -2.58 16.99
CA GLN A 197 -58.58 -2.64 15.80
C GLN A 197 -58.49 -4.00 15.07
N GLY A 198 -57.84 -4.99 15.67
CA GLY A 198 -57.77 -6.37 15.16
C GLY A 198 -56.54 -6.70 14.32
N TRP A 199 -55.55 -5.81 14.21
CA TRP A 199 -54.31 -6.09 13.48
C TRP A 199 -53.34 -6.95 14.30
N SER A 200 -52.90 -8.08 13.76
CA SER A 200 -52.05 -9.08 14.43
C SER A 200 -50.54 -8.95 14.14
N GLY A 201 -50.11 -7.94 13.37
CA GLY A 201 -48.69 -7.65 13.15
C GLY A 201 -48.09 -8.14 11.83
N GLY A 202 -48.83 -8.02 10.73
CA GLY A 202 -48.38 -8.28 9.35
C GLY A 202 -48.59 -7.08 8.43
N SER A 203 -48.77 -7.30 7.14
CA SER A 203 -49.19 -6.26 6.19
C SER A 203 -50.61 -5.76 6.48
N LEU A 204 -50.90 -4.50 6.13
CA LEU A 204 -52.20 -3.88 6.34
C LEU A 204 -53.15 -4.16 5.16
N GLY A 205 -54.42 -4.46 5.43
CA GLY A 205 -55.44 -4.70 4.39
C GLY A 205 -56.26 -5.95 4.67
N SER A 206 -57.43 -6.07 4.05
CA SER A 206 -58.37 -7.19 4.30
C SER A 206 -57.81 -8.57 3.93
N SER A 207 -56.82 -8.61 3.03
CA SER A 207 -56.14 -9.83 2.58
C SER A 207 -54.62 -9.73 2.74
N GLU A 208 -54.14 -8.92 3.70
CA GLU A 208 -52.71 -8.73 3.95
C GLU A 208 -51.94 -8.18 2.72
N GLU A 209 -52.60 -7.41 1.86
CA GLU A 209 -52.04 -6.88 0.60
C GLU A 209 -51.10 -5.68 0.78
N GLY A 210 -51.04 -5.12 1.99
CA GLY A 210 -50.23 -3.94 2.29
C GLY A 210 -48.73 -4.20 2.21
N ILE A 211 -47.99 -3.09 2.13
CA ILE A 211 -46.53 -3.13 2.07
C ILE A 211 -45.99 -3.51 3.46
N LEU A 212 -45.36 -4.68 3.56
CA LEU A 212 -44.79 -5.21 4.79
C LEU A 212 -43.40 -4.60 5.10
N GLU A 213 -42.56 -4.45 4.08
CA GLU A 213 -41.23 -3.85 4.22
C GLU A 213 -41.29 -2.34 3.92
N PRO A 214 -40.84 -1.47 4.83
CA PRO A 214 -40.90 -0.03 4.60
C PRO A 214 -40.13 0.37 3.33
N ILE A 215 -40.74 1.23 2.51
CA ILE A 215 -40.14 1.69 1.25
C ILE A 215 -38.90 2.52 1.57
N GLY A 216 -37.75 1.97 1.21
CA GLY A 216 -36.48 2.62 1.47
C GLY A 216 -36.23 3.83 0.57
N VAL A 217 -36.06 5.01 1.15
CA VAL A 217 -35.67 6.20 0.39
C VAL A 217 -34.17 6.20 0.14
N GLN A 218 -33.75 6.00 -1.10
CA GLN A 218 -32.36 6.21 -1.51
C GLN A 218 -32.08 7.71 -1.56
N LYS A 219 -31.10 8.18 -0.78
CA LYS A 219 -30.67 9.59 -0.85
C LYS A 219 -30.09 9.88 -2.24
N LYS A 220 -30.86 10.61 -3.06
CA LYS A 220 -30.43 11.03 -4.40
C LYS A 220 -29.60 12.31 -4.28
N ASN A 221 -28.30 12.22 -4.51
CA ASN A 221 -27.39 13.38 -4.45
C ASN A 221 -27.32 14.18 -5.76
N ASN A 222 -28.16 13.87 -6.76
CA ASN A 222 -28.20 14.61 -8.03
C ASN A 222 -29.41 15.56 -8.07
N LYS A 223 -29.30 16.66 -8.83
CA LYS A 223 -30.37 17.67 -8.98
C LYS A 223 -31.48 17.24 -9.96
N VAL A 224 -31.66 15.93 -10.17
CA VAL A 224 -32.58 15.42 -11.19
C VAL A 224 -33.86 14.92 -10.53
N GLY A 225 -35.02 15.19 -11.12
CA GLY A 225 -36.34 14.81 -10.59
C GLY A 225 -36.52 13.30 -10.35
N LEU A 226 -37.52 12.96 -9.53
CA LEU A 226 -37.99 11.57 -9.33
C LEU A 226 -38.50 11.03 -10.69
N GLY A 227 -38.13 9.80 -11.04
CA GLY A 227 -38.49 9.18 -12.33
C GLY A 227 -37.53 9.43 -13.49
N ALA A 228 -36.55 10.34 -13.36
CA ALA A 228 -35.46 10.41 -14.32
C ALA A 228 -34.56 9.19 -14.18
N GLU A 229 -34.18 8.57 -15.31
CA GLU A 229 -33.22 7.47 -15.33
C GLU A 229 -32.01 7.86 -14.48
N SER A 230 -31.73 7.08 -13.44
CA SER A 230 -30.54 7.30 -12.63
C SER A 230 -29.36 7.18 -13.56
N SER A 231 -28.68 8.31 -13.85
CA SER A 231 -27.32 8.25 -14.39
C SER A 231 -26.57 7.33 -13.45
N GLU A 232 -26.22 6.12 -13.92
CA GLU A 232 -25.59 5.11 -13.09
C GLU A 232 -24.44 5.76 -12.32
N PRO A 233 -24.20 5.37 -11.06
CA PRO A 233 -23.00 5.79 -10.36
C PRO A 233 -21.82 5.57 -11.29
N GLN A 234 -21.17 6.68 -11.70
CA GLN A 234 -20.24 6.70 -12.82
C GLN A 234 -19.09 5.75 -12.52
N LYS A 235 -19.16 4.54 -13.06
CA LYS A 235 -18.08 3.56 -12.98
C LYS A 235 -16.90 4.18 -13.72
N ILE A 236 -15.89 4.60 -12.99
CA ILE A 236 -14.65 5.10 -13.60
C ILE A 236 -14.13 3.96 -14.49
N PRO A 237 -13.95 4.22 -15.80
CA PRO A 237 -13.54 3.19 -16.75
C PRO A 237 -12.16 2.62 -16.37
N LEU A 238 -11.92 1.34 -16.67
CA LEU A 238 -10.65 0.68 -16.34
C LEU A 238 -9.47 1.40 -16.99
N GLU A 239 -9.70 1.95 -18.18
CA GLU A 239 -8.77 2.73 -18.99
C GLU A 239 -8.22 3.95 -18.24
N ALA A 240 -9.02 4.58 -17.37
CA ALA A 240 -8.57 5.70 -16.55
C ALA A 240 -7.47 5.26 -15.57
N PHE A 241 -7.65 4.10 -14.95
CA PHE A 241 -6.67 3.52 -14.02
C PHE A 241 -5.40 3.08 -14.74
N MET A 242 -5.54 2.50 -15.94
CA MET A 242 -4.39 2.15 -16.78
C MET A 242 -3.58 3.39 -17.17
N LEU A 243 -4.26 4.49 -17.49
CA LEU A 243 -3.61 5.76 -17.81
C LEU A 243 -2.90 6.37 -16.58
N ALA A 244 -3.52 6.29 -15.40
CA ALA A 244 -2.89 6.72 -14.14
C ALA A 244 -1.60 5.93 -13.84
N ILE A 245 -1.59 4.61 -14.08
CA ILE A 245 -0.36 3.79 -13.94
C ILE A 245 0.72 4.24 -14.93
N LYS A 246 0.35 4.53 -16.19
CA LYS A 246 1.31 5.05 -17.19
C LYS A 246 1.92 6.38 -16.78
N GLN A 247 1.11 7.29 -16.25
CA GLN A 247 1.59 8.58 -15.76
C GLN A 247 2.48 8.42 -14.53
N TYR A 248 2.10 7.57 -13.59
CA TYR A 248 2.93 7.24 -12.43
C TYR A 248 4.28 6.62 -12.83
N ALA A 249 4.30 5.78 -13.87
CA ALA A 249 5.55 5.25 -14.40
C ALA A 249 6.47 6.37 -14.95
N ALA A 250 5.89 7.38 -15.59
CA ALA A 250 6.61 8.51 -16.17
C ALA A 250 7.03 9.57 -15.12
N GLY A 251 6.24 9.77 -14.07
CA GLY A 251 6.52 10.74 -13.01
C GLY A 251 7.60 10.25 -12.03
N ASN A 252 8.10 11.12 -11.16
CA ASN A 252 9.13 10.79 -10.15
C ASN A 252 8.56 10.49 -8.76
N ALA A 253 7.26 10.24 -8.66
CA ALA A 253 6.62 9.86 -7.40
C ALA A 253 7.21 8.57 -6.82
N LEU A 254 7.55 8.59 -5.53
CA LEU A 254 8.08 7.43 -4.79
C LEU A 254 7.06 6.83 -3.81
N TYR A 255 5.88 7.45 -3.65
CA TYR A 255 4.74 6.85 -2.96
C TYR A 255 4.11 5.72 -3.80
N ASP A 256 3.47 4.77 -3.13
CA ASP A 256 2.82 3.62 -3.74
C ASP A 256 1.40 3.92 -4.21
N LEU A 257 0.99 3.33 -5.33
CA LEU A 257 -0.40 3.34 -5.78
C LEU A 257 -1.17 2.19 -5.12
N VAL A 258 -2.13 2.51 -4.26
CA VAL A 258 -2.93 1.51 -3.55
C VAL A 258 -4.34 1.46 -4.15
N PHE A 259 -4.69 0.33 -4.74
CA PHE A 259 -5.99 0.12 -5.37
C PHE A 259 -7.00 -0.47 -4.38
N SER A 260 -8.22 0.05 -4.43
CA SER A 260 -9.37 -0.48 -3.69
C SER A 260 -9.62 -1.96 -4.00
N PRO A 261 -10.17 -2.77 -3.05
CA PRO A 261 -10.52 -4.16 -3.30
C PRO A 261 -11.76 -4.33 -4.19
N GLN A 262 -12.39 -3.23 -4.63
CA GLN A 262 -13.58 -3.24 -5.50
C GLN A 262 -13.29 -3.63 -6.96
N PHE A 263 -12.04 -3.89 -7.31
CA PHE A 263 -11.67 -4.38 -8.64
C PHE A 263 -11.89 -5.88 -8.72
N THR A 264 -12.42 -6.36 -9.85
CA THR A 264 -12.53 -7.81 -10.06
C THR A 264 -11.14 -8.41 -10.29
N VAL A 265 -11.00 -9.72 -10.06
CA VAL A 265 -9.74 -10.45 -10.26
C VAL A 265 -9.17 -10.21 -11.66
N HIS A 266 -10.00 -10.29 -12.70
CA HIS A 266 -9.58 -10.03 -14.08
C HIS A 266 -9.08 -8.59 -14.31
N GLN A 267 -9.70 -7.61 -13.65
CA GLN A 267 -9.27 -6.22 -13.78
C GLN A 267 -7.97 -5.97 -13.03
N VAL A 268 -7.80 -6.56 -11.84
CA VAL A 268 -6.54 -6.54 -11.10
C VAL A 268 -5.43 -7.17 -11.93
N GLN A 269 -5.69 -8.30 -12.60
CA GLN A 269 -4.71 -8.94 -13.48
C GLN A 269 -4.28 -8.01 -14.61
N LYS A 270 -5.23 -7.38 -15.32
CA LYS A 270 -4.90 -6.41 -16.39
C LYS A 270 -4.04 -5.24 -15.89
N LEU A 271 -4.34 -4.70 -14.70
CA LEU A 271 -3.57 -3.61 -14.11
C LEU A 271 -2.16 -4.07 -13.69
N ARG A 272 -2.05 -5.29 -13.14
CA ARG A 272 -0.77 -5.93 -12.78
C ARG A 272 0.09 -6.20 -14.02
N ASP A 273 -0.49 -6.72 -15.09
CA ASP A 273 0.22 -7.01 -16.34
C ASP A 273 0.77 -5.72 -16.96
N LEU A 274 -0.05 -4.66 -16.98
CA LEU A 274 0.39 -3.32 -17.43
C LEU A 274 1.48 -2.74 -16.52
N ALA A 275 1.36 -2.85 -15.21
CA ALA A 275 2.38 -2.37 -14.30
C ALA A 275 3.72 -3.10 -14.52
N SER A 276 3.65 -4.42 -14.73
CA SER A 276 4.82 -5.26 -14.96
C SER A 276 5.51 -4.91 -16.28
N SER A 277 4.74 -4.63 -17.35
CA SER A 277 5.30 -4.20 -18.64
C SER A 277 5.97 -2.82 -18.56
N LEU A 278 5.51 -1.95 -17.67
CA LEU A 278 6.13 -0.66 -17.37
C LEU A 278 7.28 -0.73 -16.35
N LYS A 279 7.79 -1.93 -16.05
CA LYS A 279 8.86 -2.17 -15.05
C LYS A 279 8.53 -1.72 -13.63
N LEU A 280 7.25 -1.50 -13.31
CA LEU A 280 6.80 -1.27 -11.94
C LEU A 280 6.71 -2.60 -11.17
N PHE A 281 6.51 -2.51 -9.86
CA PHE A 281 6.43 -3.65 -8.97
C PHE A 281 5.02 -3.81 -8.38
N PRO A 282 4.15 -4.63 -9.00
CA PRO A 282 2.82 -4.91 -8.47
C PRO A 282 2.85 -6.02 -7.41
N GLN A 283 2.28 -5.75 -6.24
CA GLN A 283 2.15 -6.70 -5.13
C GLN A 283 0.71 -6.74 -4.61
N MET A 284 0.28 -7.89 -4.10
CA MET A 284 -0.95 -7.99 -3.32
C MET A 284 -0.57 -7.89 -1.85
N ILE A 285 -1.00 -6.84 -1.17
CA ILE A 285 -0.58 -6.54 0.21
C ILE A 285 -1.81 -6.42 1.13
N GLY A 286 -1.62 -6.77 2.39
CA GLY A 286 -2.61 -6.63 3.46
C GLY A 286 -3.70 -7.70 3.49
N LYS A 287 -4.49 -7.70 4.57
CA LYS A 287 -5.55 -8.68 4.83
C LYS A 287 -6.63 -8.73 3.74
N LYS A 288 -6.95 -7.58 3.15
CA LYS A 288 -7.97 -7.45 2.09
C LYS A 288 -7.43 -7.76 0.69
N LYS A 289 -6.18 -8.21 0.57
CA LYS A 289 -5.48 -8.47 -0.71
C LYS A 289 -5.68 -7.30 -1.67
N GLN A 290 -5.20 -6.13 -1.31
CA GLN A 290 -5.26 -4.95 -2.16
C GLN A 290 -4.08 -4.95 -3.13
N LEU A 291 -4.31 -4.51 -4.38
CA LEU A 291 -3.24 -4.33 -5.35
C LEU A 291 -2.47 -3.04 -5.01
N VAL A 292 -1.18 -3.19 -4.77
CA VAL A 292 -0.24 -2.08 -4.53
C VAL A 292 0.78 -2.07 -5.66
N ILE A 293 0.99 -0.93 -6.29
CA ILE A 293 1.99 -0.75 -7.35
C ILE A 293 3.05 0.23 -6.86
N SER A 294 4.28 -0.26 -6.75
CA SER A 294 5.45 0.51 -6.31
C SER A 294 6.45 0.69 -7.44
N LYS A 295 7.34 1.67 -7.33
CA LYS A 295 8.55 1.70 -8.16
C LYS A 295 9.53 0.62 -7.70
N LYS A 296 10.27 0.04 -8.64
CA LYS A 296 11.41 -0.83 -8.34
C LYS A 296 12.58 0.07 -7.96
N LEU A 297 12.93 0.08 -6.68
CA LEU A 297 14.06 0.83 -6.14
C LEU A 297 15.10 -0.14 -5.60
N SER A 298 16.36 0.13 -5.86
CA SER A 298 17.51 -0.55 -5.25
C SER A 298 17.73 -0.06 -3.81
N LEU A 299 18.39 -0.87 -2.99
CA LEU A 299 18.76 -0.48 -1.62
C LEU A 299 19.67 0.76 -1.60
N ARG A 300 20.51 0.94 -2.63
CA ARG A 300 21.35 2.13 -2.79
C ARG A 300 20.50 3.38 -2.99
N GLU A 301 19.53 3.34 -3.91
CA GLU A 301 18.60 4.45 -4.14
C GLU A 301 17.75 4.76 -2.91
N ILE A 302 17.28 3.74 -2.18
CA ILE A 302 16.53 3.92 -0.93
C ILE A 302 17.43 4.60 0.12
N LYS A 303 18.66 4.12 0.32
CA LYS A 303 19.63 4.69 1.26
C LYS A 303 19.86 6.17 0.94
N GLU A 304 20.24 6.48 -0.29
CA GLU A 304 20.51 7.85 -0.71
C GLU A 304 19.28 8.75 -0.59
N GLY A 305 18.11 8.25 -1.00
CA GLY A 305 16.87 9.02 -0.95
C GLY A 305 16.42 9.35 0.47
N VAL A 306 16.59 8.43 1.42
CA VAL A 306 16.30 8.67 2.83
C VAL A 306 17.34 9.62 3.45
N LEU A 307 18.63 9.45 3.14
CA LEU A 307 19.68 10.36 3.62
C LEU A 307 19.51 11.78 3.08
N LYS A 308 19.02 11.93 1.85
CA LYS A 308 18.64 13.22 1.24
C LYS A 308 17.33 13.81 1.82
N GLY A 309 16.62 13.07 2.68
CA GLY A 309 15.40 13.54 3.34
C GLY A 309 14.14 13.47 2.47
N HIS A 310 14.08 12.58 1.47
CA HIS A 310 12.90 12.46 0.62
C HIS A 310 11.68 11.97 1.41
N SER A 311 10.64 12.80 1.52
CA SER A 311 9.50 12.58 2.42
C SER A 311 8.81 11.22 2.25
N ASP A 312 8.53 10.80 1.01
CA ASP A 312 7.85 9.52 0.74
C ASP A 312 8.68 8.30 1.16
N LEU A 313 10.01 8.37 0.99
CA LEU A 313 10.90 7.27 1.35
C LEU A 313 11.06 7.22 2.87
N CYS A 314 11.24 8.37 3.53
CA CYS A 314 11.31 8.45 4.99
C CYS A 314 10.01 7.96 5.65
N ALA A 315 8.86 8.14 5.00
CA ALA A 315 7.59 7.63 5.52
C ALA A 315 7.47 6.09 5.46
N LYS A 316 8.27 5.41 4.63
CA LYS A 316 8.21 3.96 4.37
C LYS A 316 9.43 3.20 4.90
N TYR A 317 10.61 3.83 4.92
CA TYR A 317 11.89 3.24 5.27
C TYR A 317 12.64 4.10 6.30
N ALA A 318 13.41 3.45 7.15
CA ALA A 318 14.40 4.06 8.01
C ALA A 318 15.79 3.55 7.62
N VAL A 319 16.78 4.44 7.62
CA VAL A 319 18.19 4.10 7.42
C VAL A 319 18.91 4.29 8.74
N ILE A 320 19.62 3.25 9.19
CA ILE A 320 20.46 3.29 10.38
C ILE A 320 21.92 3.27 9.90
N PRO A 321 22.72 4.28 10.27
CA PRO A 321 24.14 4.32 9.91
C PRO A 321 24.94 3.27 10.68
N PRO A 322 26.11 2.88 10.16
CA PRO A 322 26.99 1.94 10.84
C PRO A 322 27.60 2.54 12.11
N VAL A 323 27.78 1.72 13.15
CA VAL A 323 28.30 2.15 14.46
C VAL A 323 29.73 2.69 14.36
N ASN A 324 30.52 2.23 13.39
CA ASN A 324 31.88 2.71 13.16
C ASN A 324 31.97 4.16 12.63
N GLN A 325 30.89 4.70 12.06
CA GLN A 325 30.82 6.09 11.60
C GLN A 325 30.21 6.94 12.70
N SER A 326 31.04 7.42 13.64
CA SER A 326 30.61 8.47 14.56
C SER A 326 30.35 9.75 13.75
N PHE A 327 29.09 10.19 13.67
CA PHE A 327 28.77 11.52 13.18
C PHE A 327 29.35 12.55 14.16
N LYS A 328 30.30 13.36 13.69
CA LYS A 328 30.75 14.58 14.36
C LYS A 328 29.80 15.72 14.08
#